data_AF-M1ECB4-F1
#
_entry.id   AF-M1ECB4-F1
#
_cell.length_a   1.000
_cell.length_b   1.000
_cell.length_c   1.000
_cell.angle_alpha   90.00
_cell.angle_beta   90.00
_cell.angle_gamma   90.00
#
_symmetry.space_group_name_H-M   'P 1'
#
loop_
_entity.id
_entity.type
_entity.pdbx_description
1 polymer ?
#
loop_
_entity_poly.entity_id
_entity_poly.type
_entity_poly.pdbx_seq_one_letter_code
_entity_poly.pdbx_strand_id
1 'polypeptide(L)'
;RTLPSLPKKIGFCTPRLVTANLVTVQNTELERVIGDCRFVSATFRLFKLPKTGPAERCQVIYNGGITGHEKELIFDANFTFKEGEIVEVDEETAAILKNSRFAQNFLIRPIGEKLPACSASCALGSKGIITDPFKLAGESADAKPRCSSDVAGGC
;
A
#
# COMPACT_ATOMS: atom_id res chain seq x y z
N ARG A 1 15.93 2.58 15.97
CA ARG A 1 16.29 1.27 15.37
C ARG A 1 15.34 1.02 14.21
N THR A 2 15.82 0.98 12.98
CA THR A 2 15.02 0.68 11.78
C THR A 2 14.82 -0.82 11.65
N LEU A 3 13.59 -1.23 11.33
CA LEU A 3 13.15 -2.64 11.34
C LEU A 3 13.57 -3.56 10.15
N PRO A 4 14.20 -3.19 9.01
CA PRO A 4 14.26 -4.12 7.89
C PRO A 4 15.67 -4.58 7.50
N SER A 5 16.13 -5.72 8.01
CA SER A 5 17.20 -6.49 7.34
C SER A 5 17.12 -8.01 7.51
N LEU A 6 16.40 -8.48 8.53
CA LEU A 6 16.19 -9.92 8.77
C LEU A 6 15.34 -10.66 7.68
N PRO A 7 14.30 -10.06 7.08
CA PRO A 7 13.35 -10.82 6.23
C PRO A 7 13.96 -11.42 4.95
N LYS A 8 14.91 -10.71 4.32
CA LYS A 8 15.46 -11.12 3.01
C LYS A 8 16.21 -12.45 3.05
N LYS A 9 16.85 -12.76 4.19
CA LYS A 9 17.61 -14.02 4.36
C LYS A 9 16.72 -15.27 4.39
N ILE A 10 15.42 -15.10 4.66
CA ILE A 10 14.45 -16.20 4.84
C ILE A 10 13.49 -16.31 3.62
N GLY A 11 13.67 -15.48 2.59
CA GLY A 11 12.86 -15.48 1.37
C GLY A 11 11.62 -14.58 1.43
N PHE A 12 11.57 -13.64 2.37
CA PHE A 12 10.54 -12.60 2.36
C PHE A 12 10.94 -11.46 1.42
N CYS A 13 9.94 -10.95 0.71
CA CYS A 13 10.04 -9.70 -0.05
C CYS A 13 10.24 -8.50 0.88
N THR A 14 10.44 -7.33 0.27
CA THR A 14 10.44 -6.06 1.00
C THR A 14 9.09 -5.88 1.73
N PRO A 15 9.08 -5.55 3.04
CA PRO A 15 7.83 -5.32 3.77
C PRO A 15 7.01 -4.20 3.15
N ARG A 16 5.71 -4.44 2.95
CA ARG A 16 4.79 -3.48 2.33
C ARG A 16 3.92 -2.82 3.39
N LEU A 17 4.05 -1.51 3.54
CA LEU A 17 3.27 -0.73 4.50
C LEU A 17 1.83 -0.55 3.98
N VAL A 18 0.84 -0.96 4.75
CA VAL A 18 -0.58 -0.90 4.35
C VAL A 18 -1.30 0.26 5.02
N THR A 19 -1.19 0.35 6.33
CA THR A 19 -1.81 1.41 7.14
C THR A 19 -0.85 1.84 8.23
N ALA A 20 -0.96 3.09 8.65
CA ALA A 20 -0.25 3.61 9.80
C ALA A 20 -1.11 4.66 10.51
N ASN A 21 -1.12 4.65 11.84
CA ASN A 21 -1.84 5.61 12.67
C ASN A 21 -0.95 6.10 13.81
N LEU A 22 -0.94 7.40 14.07
CA LEU A 22 -0.26 7.97 15.23
C LEU A 22 -0.94 7.49 16.51
N VAL A 23 -0.13 7.14 17.51
CA VAL A 23 -0.62 6.72 18.82
C VAL A 23 -0.23 7.77 19.85
N THR A 24 -1.22 8.30 20.56
CA THR A 24 -1.01 9.25 21.65
C THR A 24 -0.98 8.52 23.00
N VAL A 25 -0.05 8.91 23.87
CA VAL A 25 0.06 8.37 25.21
C VAL A 25 -0.73 9.30 26.14
N GLN A 26 -1.95 8.92 26.50
CA GLN A 26 -2.84 9.78 27.31
C GLN A 26 -2.59 9.62 28.82
N ASN A 27 -1.32 9.57 29.22
CA ASN A 27 -0.91 9.43 30.62
C ASN A 27 0.28 10.37 30.88
N THR A 28 0.05 11.38 31.70
CA THR A 28 1.00 12.48 31.95
C THR A 28 2.28 12.04 32.64
N GLU A 29 2.24 10.98 33.46
CA GLU A 29 3.45 10.41 34.08
C GLU A 29 4.31 9.71 33.04
N LEU A 30 3.69 8.93 32.14
CA LEU A 30 4.38 8.26 31.05
C LEU A 30 4.88 9.26 30.00
N GLU A 31 4.12 10.30 29.68
CA GLU A 31 4.55 11.40 28.81
C GLU A 31 5.85 12.05 29.30
N ARG A 32 5.98 12.25 30.63
CA ARG A 32 7.21 12.79 31.22
C ARG A 32 8.42 11.86 31.04
N VAL A 33 8.20 10.55 31.08
CA VAL A 33 9.26 9.55 30.92
C VAL A 33 9.68 9.40 29.45
N ILE A 34 8.71 9.40 28.53
CA ILE A 34 8.97 9.17 27.09
C ILE A 34 9.46 10.43 26.37
N GLY A 35 9.24 11.63 26.92
CA GLY A 35 9.68 12.90 26.33
C GLY A 35 9.12 13.09 24.92
N ASP A 36 9.98 13.47 23.96
CA ASP A 36 9.60 13.74 22.56
C ASP A 36 9.39 12.47 21.70
N CYS A 37 9.33 11.29 22.31
CA CYS A 37 9.09 10.04 21.58
C CYS A 37 7.69 10.04 20.94
N ARG A 38 7.65 9.74 19.64
CA ARG A 38 6.39 9.55 18.90
C ARG A 38 6.16 8.07 18.62
N PHE A 39 4.90 7.65 18.71
CA PHE A 39 4.48 6.27 18.50
C PHE A 39 3.57 6.16 17.28
N VAL A 40 3.73 5.07 16.54
CA VAL A 40 2.91 4.75 15.37
C VAL A 40 2.52 3.28 15.41
N SER A 41 1.23 3.00 15.19
CA SER A 41 0.72 1.66 14.94
C SER A 41 0.68 1.45 13.43
N ALA A 42 1.48 0.51 12.91
CA ALA A 42 1.63 0.27 11.48
C ALA A 42 1.36 -1.18 11.12
N THR A 43 0.60 -1.39 10.04
CA THR A 43 0.32 -2.71 9.48
C THR A 43 1.20 -2.94 8.27
N PHE A 44 2.05 -3.97 8.32
CA PHE A 44 2.87 -4.41 7.20
C PHE A 44 2.40 -5.76 6.65
N ARG A 45 2.49 -5.94 5.32
CA ARG A 45 2.36 -7.23 4.64
C ARG A 45 3.74 -7.72 4.24
N LEU A 46 4.06 -8.96 4.60
CA LEU A 46 5.30 -9.63 4.19
C LEU A 46 4.91 -10.85 3.37
N PHE A 47 5.34 -10.90 2.11
CA PHE A 47 5.12 -12.04 1.24
C PHE A 47 6.36 -12.90 1.18
N LYS A 48 6.18 -14.21 1.31
CA LYS A 48 7.24 -15.18 1.06
C LYS A 48 7.19 -15.56 -0.41
N LEU A 49 8.28 -15.37 -1.13
CA LEU A 49 8.38 -15.73 -2.54
C LEU A 49 9.27 -16.97 -2.70
N PRO A 50 8.99 -17.84 -3.68
CA PRO A 50 9.93 -18.88 -4.05
C PRO A 50 11.22 -18.24 -4.60
N LYS A 51 12.34 -18.97 -4.50
CA LYS A 51 13.61 -18.59 -5.15
C LYS A 51 13.53 -18.85 -6.65
N THR A 52 12.60 -18.20 -7.34
CA THR A 52 12.48 -18.27 -8.80
C THR A 52 13.32 -17.17 -9.45
N GLY A 53 13.61 -17.32 -10.73
CA GLY A 53 14.40 -16.38 -11.53
C GLY A 53 13.82 -14.94 -11.55
N PRO A 54 14.55 -13.98 -12.16
CA PRO A 54 14.19 -12.57 -12.11
C PRO A 54 12.76 -12.38 -12.64
N ALA A 55 11.92 -11.75 -11.83
CA ALA A 55 10.63 -11.29 -12.32
C ALA A 55 10.85 -10.08 -13.24
N GLU A 56 9.99 -9.93 -14.23
CA GLU A 56 9.99 -8.79 -15.15
C GLU A 56 8.87 -7.83 -14.78
N ARG A 57 9.00 -6.56 -15.18
CA ARG A 57 7.91 -5.59 -15.06
C ARG A 57 6.70 -6.05 -15.85
N CYS A 58 5.53 -5.90 -15.27
CA CYS A 58 4.28 -6.36 -15.86
C CYS A 58 3.23 -5.25 -15.87
N GLN A 59 2.32 -5.32 -16.82
CA GLN A 59 1.00 -4.72 -16.73
C GLN A 59 0.05 -5.71 -16.08
N VAL A 60 -0.76 -5.22 -15.14
CA VAL A 60 -1.76 -6.03 -14.45
C VAL A 60 -3.14 -5.40 -14.54
N ILE A 61 -4.17 -6.25 -14.61
CA ILE A 61 -5.57 -5.85 -14.54
C ILE A 61 -6.23 -6.64 -13.41
N TYR A 62 -6.79 -5.93 -12.43
CA TYR A 62 -7.59 -6.54 -11.37
C TYR A 62 -9.00 -6.86 -11.90
N ASN A 63 -9.49 -8.08 -11.64
CA ASN A 63 -10.76 -8.55 -12.18
C ASN A 63 -11.94 -8.48 -11.19
N GLY A 64 -11.76 -7.90 -10.00
CA GLY A 64 -12.84 -7.76 -9.02
C GLY A 64 -13.24 -9.06 -8.31
N GLY A 65 -12.47 -10.15 -8.46
CA GLY A 65 -12.84 -11.47 -7.94
C GLY A 65 -12.76 -11.65 -6.41
N ILE A 66 -12.28 -10.66 -5.66
CA ILE A 66 -12.12 -10.76 -4.20
C ILE A 66 -13.38 -10.22 -3.53
N THR A 67 -14.08 -11.07 -2.78
CA THR A 67 -15.27 -10.68 -2.02
C THR A 67 -14.99 -9.53 -1.06
N GLY A 68 -15.84 -8.49 -1.11
CA GLY A 68 -15.71 -7.25 -0.34
C GLY A 68 -14.71 -6.24 -0.91
N HIS A 69 -14.05 -6.58 -2.02
CA HIS A 69 -13.07 -5.75 -2.73
C HIS A 69 -13.34 -5.76 -4.23
N GLU A 70 -14.58 -5.92 -4.66
CA GLU A 70 -14.94 -6.11 -6.07
C GLU A 70 -14.51 -4.89 -6.91
N LYS A 71 -14.76 -3.68 -6.41
CA LYS A 71 -14.44 -2.43 -7.11
C LYS A 71 -12.95 -2.07 -7.09
N GLU A 72 -12.31 -2.27 -5.93
CA GLU A 72 -10.90 -1.95 -5.75
C GLU A 72 -10.25 -2.78 -4.65
N LEU A 73 -8.98 -3.09 -4.86
CA LEU A 73 -8.10 -3.71 -3.88
C LEU A 73 -7.04 -2.71 -3.42
N ILE A 74 -7.13 -2.26 -2.17
CA ILE A 74 -6.05 -1.53 -1.49
C ILE A 74 -4.98 -2.56 -1.09
N PHE A 75 -3.93 -2.65 -1.91
CA PHE A 75 -2.89 -3.65 -1.76
C PHE A 75 -1.85 -3.23 -0.72
N ASP A 76 -1.42 -1.98 -0.77
CA ASP A 76 -0.58 -1.31 0.21
C ASP A 76 -0.69 0.22 0.03
N ALA A 77 0.13 1.01 0.72
CA ALA A 77 0.15 2.47 0.62
C ALA A 77 0.51 3.02 -0.77
N ASN A 78 1.06 2.19 -1.66
CA ASN A 78 1.56 2.57 -2.98
C ASN A 78 0.65 2.06 -4.11
N PHE A 79 -0.04 0.95 -3.90
CA PHE A 79 -0.88 0.30 -4.91
C PHE A 79 -2.32 0.14 -4.44
N THR A 80 -3.21 0.80 -5.17
CA THR A 80 -4.65 0.50 -5.20
C THR A 80 -4.99 0.05 -6.62
N PHE A 81 -5.51 -1.16 -6.75
CA PHE A 81 -5.92 -1.70 -8.04
C PHE A 81 -7.43 -1.60 -8.18
N LYS A 82 -7.90 -0.79 -9.13
CA LYS A 82 -9.33 -0.72 -9.47
C LYS A 82 -9.66 -1.79 -10.50
N GLU A 83 -10.89 -2.31 -10.42
CA GLU A 83 -11.38 -3.31 -11.37
C GLU A 83 -11.27 -2.79 -12.81
N GLY A 84 -10.69 -3.60 -13.70
CA GLY A 84 -10.56 -3.30 -15.13
C GLY A 84 -9.48 -2.28 -15.51
N GLU A 85 -8.84 -1.60 -14.56
CA GLU A 85 -7.77 -0.64 -14.85
C GLU A 85 -6.42 -1.35 -15.07
N ILE A 86 -5.68 -0.89 -16.09
CA ILE A 86 -4.32 -1.36 -16.36
C ILE A 86 -3.35 -0.60 -15.44
N VAL A 87 -2.61 -1.35 -14.63
CA VAL A 87 -1.58 -0.80 -13.74
C VAL A 87 -0.24 -1.43 -14.08
N GLU A 88 0.79 -0.61 -14.29
CA GLU A 88 2.17 -1.09 -14.39
C GLU A 88 2.76 -1.35 -13.01
N VAL A 89 3.36 -2.52 -12.84
CA VAL A 89 3.97 -2.94 -11.59
C VAL A 89 5.40 -3.39 -11.80
N ASP A 90 6.21 -3.19 -10.76
CA ASP A 90 7.60 -3.64 -10.73
C ASP A 90 7.71 -5.17 -10.63
N GLU A 91 8.94 -5.65 -10.73
CA GLU A 91 9.31 -7.06 -10.71
C GLU A 91 8.84 -7.74 -9.41
N GLU A 92 9.03 -7.08 -8.25
CA GLU A 92 8.67 -7.64 -6.94
C GLU A 92 7.14 -7.75 -6.79
N THR A 93 6.38 -6.72 -7.15
CA THR A 93 4.91 -6.74 -7.12
C THR A 93 4.37 -7.81 -8.08
N ALA A 94 4.91 -7.88 -9.30
CA ALA A 94 4.51 -8.89 -10.27
C ALA A 94 4.73 -10.31 -9.73
N ALA A 95 5.89 -10.55 -9.08
CA ALA A 95 6.17 -11.82 -8.44
C ALA A 95 5.19 -12.13 -7.31
N ILE A 96 4.84 -11.14 -6.47
CA ILE A 96 3.86 -11.31 -5.39
C ILE A 96 2.48 -11.64 -5.93
N LEU A 97 1.99 -10.91 -6.92
CA LEU A 97 0.68 -11.16 -7.51
C LEU A 97 0.63 -12.56 -8.13
N LYS A 98 1.67 -12.97 -8.87
CA LYS A 98 1.76 -14.30 -9.51
C LYS A 98 1.84 -15.47 -8.51
N ASN A 99 2.54 -15.28 -7.37
CA ASN A 99 2.89 -16.37 -6.45
C ASN A 99 2.09 -16.36 -5.14
N SER A 100 0.98 -15.65 -5.10
CA SER A 100 0.11 -15.59 -3.91
C SER A 100 -1.33 -15.90 -4.27
N ARG A 101 -2.22 -15.89 -3.26
CA ARG A 101 -3.67 -16.05 -3.46
C ARG A 101 -4.28 -15.03 -4.45
N PHE A 102 -3.59 -13.94 -4.74
CA PHE A 102 -4.05 -12.93 -5.68
C PHE A 102 -3.95 -13.38 -7.14
N ALA A 103 -3.19 -14.43 -7.47
CA ALA A 103 -2.91 -14.83 -8.85
C ALA A 103 -4.17 -15.00 -9.72
N GLN A 104 -5.24 -15.57 -9.15
CA GLN A 104 -6.51 -15.81 -9.86
C GLN A 104 -7.34 -14.54 -10.10
N ASN A 105 -6.97 -13.44 -9.46
CA ASN A 105 -7.74 -12.19 -9.46
C ASN A 105 -7.07 -11.11 -10.33
N PHE A 106 -5.95 -11.44 -10.97
CA PHE A 106 -5.17 -10.53 -11.79
C PHE A 106 -4.84 -11.17 -13.13
N LEU A 107 -5.10 -10.44 -14.21
CA LEU A 107 -4.50 -10.72 -15.52
C LEU A 107 -3.13 -10.04 -15.55
N ILE A 108 -2.05 -10.79 -15.77
CA ILE A 108 -0.67 -10.29 -15.67
C ILE A 108 0.04 -10.51 -17.01
N ARG A 109 0.57 -9.43 -17.60
CA ARG A 109 1.25 -9.45 -18.90
C ARG A 109 2.62 -8.75 -18.83
N PRO A 110 3.70 -9.33 -19.37
CA PRO A 110 4.99 -8.64 -19.48
C PRO A 110 4.89 -7.39 -20.37
N ILE A 111 5.66 -6.34 -20.05
CA ILE A 111 5.64 -5.06 -20.80
C ILE A 111 6.20 -5.19 -22.25
N GLY A 112 6.62 -6.37 -22.69
CA GLY A 112 7.04 -6.66 -24.06
C GLY A 112 5.97 -7.25 -25.00
N GLU A 113 4.77 -7.57 -24.53
CA GLU A 113 3.70 -8.15 -25.35
C GLU A 113 2.77 -7.04 -25.90
N LYS A 114 2.68 -6.90 -27.23
CA LYS A 114 1.80 -5.91 -27.90
C LYS A 114 0.32 -6.20 -27.57
N LEU A 115 -0.33 -5.27 -26.88
CA LEU A 115 -1.79 -5.20 -26.72
C LEU A 115 -2.45 -4.48 -27.92
N PRO A 116 -3.69 -4.84 -28.34
CA PRO A 116 -4.51 -3.97 -29.17
C PRO A 116 -4.89 -2.73 -28.36
N ALA A 117 -4.75 -1.55 -28.95
CA ALA A 117 -4.91 -0.28 -28.26
C ALA A 117 -6.32 -0.10 -27.68
N CYS A 118 -6.40 0.05 -26.35
CA CYS A 118 -7.51 0.74 -25.69
C CYS A 118 -6.91 1.91 -24.91
N SER A 119 -7.36 3.12 -25.25
CA SER A 119 -6.81 4.41 -24.82
C SER A 119 -7.21 4.75 -23.39
N ALA A 120 -6.34 4.45 -22.43
CA ALA A 120 -6.23 5.17 -21.16
C ALA A 120 -4.86 4.86 -20.54
N SER A 121 -3.80 5.50 -21.03
CA SER A 121 -2.47 5.39 -20.40
C SER A 121 -2.40 6.34 -19.21
N CYS A 122 -2.60 5.81 -18.00
CA CYS A 122 -2.17 6.50 -16.79
C CYS A 122 -0.65 6.34 -16.68
N ALA A 123 0.08 7.38 -17.10
CA ALA A 123 1.53 7.44 -17.03
C ALA A 123 2.03 7.22 -15.60
N LEU A 124 3.07 6.39 -15.48
CA LEU A 124 3.84 6.19 -14.25
C LEU A 124 4.57 7.48 -13.89
N GLY A 125 3.86 8.44 -13.29
CA GLY A 125 4.49 9.45 -12.46
C GLY A 125 5.21 8.74 -11.33
N SER A 126 6.47 9.06 -11.08
CA SER A 126 7.24 8.54 -9.96
C SER A 126 6.61 8.99 -8.63
N LYS A 127 5.49 8.37 -8.23
CA LYS A 127 4.99 8.46 -6.86
C LYS A 127 6.07 7.81 -5.99
N GLY A 128 6.69 8.61 -5.13
CA GLY A 128 7.69 8.10 -4.20
C GLY A 128 7.09 6.96 -3.38
N ILE A 129 7.81 5.83 -3.28
CA ILE A 129 7.31 4.67 -2.55
C ILE A 129 7.25 5.01 -1.06
N ILE A 130 6.05 5.06 -0.51
CA ILE A 130 5.76 5.26 0.90
C ILE A 130 6.15 3.98 1.65
N THR A 131 7.20 4.10 2.46
CA THR A 131 7.72 3.02 3.32
C THR A 131 7.80 3.43 4.80
N ASP A 132 7.72 4.73 5.08
CA ASP A 132 7.79 5.28 6.43
C ASP A 132 6.39 5.37 7.05
N PRO A 133 6.11 4.62 8.14
CA PRO A 133 4.82 4.66 8.80
C PRO A 133 4.48 6.03 9.39
N PHE A 134 5.46 6.85 9.78
CA PHE A 134 5.17 8.20 10.28
C PHE A 134 4.72 9.15 9.16
N LYS A 135 5.25 8.97 7.94
CA LYS A 135 4.78 9.74 6.77
C LYS A 135 3.35 9.36 6.41
N LEU A 136 3.06 8.06 6.32
CA LEU A 136 1.72 7.57 6.00
C LEU A 136 0.69 7.98 7.06
N ALA A 137 1.06 7.92 8.34
CA ALA A 137 0.17 8.35 9.43
C ALA A 137 -0.12 9.86 9.40
N GLY A 138 0.85 10.68 8.97
CA GLY A 138 0.65 12.13 8.80
C GLY A 138 -0.39 12.46 7.72
N GLU A 139 -0.29 11.80 6.55
CA GLU A 139 -1.22 12.01 5.42
C GLU A 139 -2.67 11.65 5.78
N SER A 140 -2.89 10.64 6.62
CA SER A 140 -4.23 10.25 7.10
C SER A 140 -4.88 11.25 8.06
N ALA A 141 -4.09 12.04 8.78
CA ALA A 141 -4.59 13.01 9.76
C ALA A 141 -5.17 14.26 9.09
N ASP A 142 -4.60 14.66 7.94
CA ASP A 142 -5.05 15.80 7.15
C ASP A 142 -6.34 15.52 6.34
N ALA A 143 -6.73 14.24 6.22
CA ALA A 143 -7.92 13.80 5.49
C ALA A 143 -9.22 13.76 6.35
N LYS A 144 -9.24 14.31 7.56
CA LYS A 144 -10.48 14.40 8.36
C LYS A 144 -11.50 15.36 7.70
N PRO A 145 -12.80 15.03 7.67
CA PRO A 145 -13.81 16.00 7.28
C PRO A 145 -13.83 17.11 8.33
N ARG A 146 -13.75 18.37 7.89
CA ARG A 146 -14.10 19.50 8.73
C ARG A 146 -15.58 19.36 9.10
N CYS A 147 -15.86 18.91 10.32
CA CYS A 147 -17.16 19.15 10.92
C CYS A 147 -17.28 20.67 11.07
N SER A 148 -18.04 21.30 10.19
CA SER A 148 -18.47 22.68 10.36
C SER A 148 -19.26 22.75 11.66
N SER A 149 -18.72 23.44 12.66
CA SER A 149 -19.54 23.91 13.77
C SER A 149 -20.40 25.04 13.25
N ASP A 150 -21.61 24.72 12.79
CA ASP A 150 -22.62 25.75 12.56
C ASP A 150 -23.07 26.29 13.91
N VAL A 151 -22.53 27.47 14.22
CA VAL A 151 -23.09 28.40 15.18
C VAL A 151 -24.41 28.91 14.59
N ALA A 152 -25.52 28.59 15.24
CA ALA A 152 -26.76 29.35 15.11
C ALA A 152 -27.18 29.80 16.50
N GLY A 153 -26.80 31.03 16.86
CA GLY A 153 -27.48 31.78 17.89
C GLY A 153 -28.74 32.43 17.31
N GLY A 154 -29.74 32.67 18.16
CA GLY A 154 -30.82 33.59 17.84
C GLY A 154 -32.15 33.31 18.53
N CYS A 155 -32.40 34.11 19.57
CA CYS A 155 -33.67 34.51 20.21
C CYS A 155 -34.50 33.44 20.95
#